data_AF-A0A7W9HEN7-F1
#
_entry.id   AF-A0A7W9HEN7-F1
#
_cell.length_a   1.000
_cell.length_b   1.000
_cell.length_c   1.000
_cell.angle_alpha   90.00
_cell.angle_beta   90.00
_cell.angle_gamma   90.00
#
_symmetry.space_group_name_H-M   'P 1'
#
loop_
_entity.id
_entity.type
_entity.pdbx_description
1 polymer ?
#
loop_
_entity_poly.entity_id
_entity_poly.type
_entity_poly.pdbx_seq_one_letter_code
_entity_poly.pdbx_strand_id
1 'polypeptide(L)'
;MSKAPKRPRWYFSLRSPYSWFAYRDLVEKYPDVADAIEWIPFFEPDEQSTGMLGEAGVDLAVVAMARAKNFYILQDTARMAAARGWKMTWPVDRNPVWEVAHFGWFVAEDAGVGRQYCDRVYQARWEQNLDVSDRSVIHGIAADLGIDADKAANAADDPEMRQRGLDTLVRCAKDGMFGVPFFINGRNKFFGVDRLRAFVADVRGDVYSEVEQAWDAEYLDFPEFSVPGADHGHAGGCG
;
A
#
# COMPACT_ATOMS: atom_id res chain seq x y z
N MET A 1 -21.08 28.62 -4.04
CA MET A 1 -21.41 27.25 -3.60
C MET A 1 -20.10 26.55 -3.32
N SER A 2 -19.81 26.14 -2.08
CA SER A 2 -18.60 25.36 -1.78
C SER A 2 -18.73 23.99 -2.44
N LYS A 3 -17.69 23.57 -3.16
CA LYS A 3 -17.61 22.22 -3.72
C LYS A 3 -17.59 21.23 -2.54
N ALA A 4 -18.37 20.14 -2.63
CA ALA A 4 -18.34 19.09 -1.61
C ALA A 4 -16.89 18.66 -1.35
N PRO A 5 -16.49 18.40 -0.09
CA PRO A 5 -15.14 17.98 0.22
C PRO A 5 -14.83 16.71 -0.57
N LYS A 6 -13.69 16.69 -1.27
CA LYS A 6 -13.24 15.48 -1.96
C LYS A 6 -12.97 14.41 -0.91
N ARG A 7 -13.41 13.17 -1.17
CA ARG A 7 -13.07 12.01 -0.33
C ARG A 7 -11.54 11.92 -0.17
N PRO A 8 -11.02 11.54 1.01
CA PRO A 8 -9.61 11.23 1.13
C PRO A 8 -9.27 10.03 0.22
N ARG A 9 -8.03 9.97 -0.25
CA ARG A 9 -7.60 9.07 -1.32
C ARG A 9 -6.39 8.29 -0.89
N TRP A 10 -6.35 7.03 -1.31
CA TRP A 10 -5.18 6.17 -1.21
C TRP A 10 -4.81 5.63 -2.60
N TYR A 11 -3.60 5.95 -3.03
CA TYR A 11 -2.98 5.39 -4.21
C TYR A 11 -2.14 4.18 -3.80
N PHE A 12 -2.43 3.03 -4.40
CA PHE A 12 -1.83 1.74 -4.05
C PHE A 12 -1.34 1.03 -5.30
N SER A 13 -0.44 0.07 -5.14
CA SER A 13 -0.11 -0.87 -6.22
C SER A 13 -0.15 -2.31 -5.72
N LEU A 14 -0.71 -3.21 -6.52
CA LEU A 14 -0.71 -4.65 -6.28
C LEU A 14 0.72 -5.24 -6.41
N ARG A 15 1.64 -4.51 -7.05
CA ARG A 15 3.08 -4.82 -7.11
C ARG A 15 3.84 -4.42 -5.85
N SER A 16 3.37 -3.42 -5.11
CA SER A 16 4.17 -2.77 -4.06
C SER A 16 4.03 -3.49 -2.72
N PRO A 17 5.13 -3.96 -2.10
CA PRO A 17 5.06 -4.59 -0.78
C PRO A 17 4.62 -3.59 0.28
N TYR A 18 5.07 -2.34 0.21
CA TYR A 18 4.63 -1.30 1.16
C TYR A 18 3.14 -0.97 1.00
N SER A 19 2.57 -1.11 -0.21
CA SER A 19 1.11 -0.99 -0.38
C SER A 19 0.37 -2.17 0.24
N TRP A 20 0.93 -3.39 0.21
CA TRP A 20 0.39 -4.53 0.96
C TRP A 20 0.46 -4.33 2.48
N PHE A 21 1.57 -3.81 3.02
CA PHE A 21 1.63 -3.46 4.44
C PHE A 21 0.59 -2.39 4.81
N ALA A 22 0.45 -1.35 3.99
CA ALA A 22 -0.56 -0.31 4.19
C ALA A 22 -1.99 -0.87 4.09
N TYR A 23 -2.27 -1.75 3.13
CA TYR A 23 -3.54 -2.45 2.98
C TYR A 23 -3.91 -3.18 4.27
N ARG A 24 -3.01 -4.05 4.76
CA ARG A 24 -3.26 -4.85 5.95
C ARG A 24 -3.45 -3.99 7.19
N ASP A 25 -2.57 -3.02 7.42
CA ASP A 25 -2.71 -2.10 8.56
C ASP A 25 -4.01 -1.27 8.46
N LEU A 26 -4.42 -0.81 7.27
CA LEU A 26 -5.70 -0.11 7.06
C LEU A 26 -6.91 -0.99 7.39
N VAL A 27 -6.99 -2.18 6.79
CA VAL A 27 -8.17 -3.05 6.93
C VAL A 27 -8.25 -3.67 8.33
N GLU A 28 -7.13 -4.05 8.93
CA GLU A 28 -7.10 -4.69 10.25
C GLU A 28 -7.25 -3.69 11.40
N LYS A 29 -6.65 -2.48 11.30
CA LYS A 29 -6.56 -1.53 12.43
C LYS A 29 -7.41 -0.28 12.26
N TYR A 30 -7.74 0.09 11.03
CA TYR A 30 -8.45 1.35 10.71
C TYR A 30 -9.61 1.13 9.72
N PRO A 31 -10.52 0.17 9.96
CA PRO A 31 -11.58 -0.18 9.00
C PRO A 31 -12.51 1.00 8.69
N ASP A 32 -12.76 1.88 9.65
CA ASP A 32 -13.52 3.13 9.48
C ASP A 32 -12.88 4.06 8.45
N VAL A 33 -11.55 4.21 8.50
CA VAL A 33 -10.80 5.01 7.53
C VAL A 33 -10.76 4.27 6.19
N ALA A 34 -10.52 2.96 6.20
CA ALA A 34 -10.54 2.17 4.99
C ALA A 34 -11.85 2.42 4.23
N ASP A 35 -13.01 2.38 4.89
CA ASP A 35 -14.36 2.65 4.35
C ASP A 35 -14.58 4.08 3.84
N ALA A 36 -14.00 5.07 4.51
CA ALA A 36 -14.18 6.48 4.16
C ALA A 36 -13.40 6.90 2.90
N ILE A 37 -12.29 6.23 2.58
CA ILE A 37 -11.37 6.65 1.51
C ILE A 37 -11.71 6.05 0.14
N GLU A 38 -11.28 6.75 -0.90
CA GLU A 38 -11.27 6.26 -2.28
C GLU A 38 -9.94 5.54 -2.57
N TRP A 39 -10.01 4.35 -3.15
CA TRP A 39 -8.86 3.51 -3.48
C TRP A 39 -8.56 3.69 -4.96
N ILE A 40 -7.31 4.01 -5.30
CA ILE A 40 -6.91 4.34 -6.66
C ILE A 40 -5.67 3.52 -7.01
N PRO A 41 -5.74 2.61 -8.01
CA PRO A 41 -4.58 1.81 -8.37
C PRO A 41 -3.54 2.66 -9.10
N PHE A 42 -2.29 2.33 -8.87
CA PHE A 42 -1.14 2.74 -9.66
C PHE A 42 -0.39 1.48 -10.09
N PHE A 43 0.06 1.50 -11.34
CA PHE A 43 0.86 0.45 -11.93
C PHE A 43 1.93 1.08 -12.81
N GLU A 44 3.08 0.42 -12.90
CA GLU A 44 4.06 0.78 -13.92
C GLU A 44 3.51 0.40 -15.30
N PRO A 45 3.38 1.36 -16.22
CA PRO A 45 2.75 1.13 -17.51
C PRO A 45 3.62 0.22 -18.39
N ASP A 46 2.98 -0.67 -19.14
CA ASP A 46 3.59 -1.35 -20.29
C ASP A 46 3.88 -0.37 -21.44
N GLU A 47 4.43 -0.87 -22.54
CA GLU A 47 4.80 -0.05 -23.71
C GLU A 47 3.58 0.68 -24.31
N GLN A 48 2.42 0.03 -24.36
CA GLN A 48 1.20 0.62 -24.91
C GLN A 48 0.70 1.74 -24.01
N SER A 49 0.56 1.50 -22.71
CA SER A 49 0.14 2.49 -21.72
C SER A 49 1.13 3.67 -21.68
N THR A 50 2.42 3.40 -21.87
CA THR A 50 3.47 4.44 -21.98
C THR A 50 3.27 5.31 -23.21
N GLY A 51 2.99 4.71 -24.37
CA GLY A 51 2.66 5.45 -25.59
C GLY A 51 1.44 6.36 -25.43
N MET A 52 0.38 5.83 -24.83
CA MET A 52 -0.85 6.58 -24.54
C MET A 52 -0.60 7.79 -23.60
N LEU A 53 0.27 7.62 -22.59
CA LEU A 53 0.69 8.72 -21.71
C LEU A 53 1.47 9.80 -22.46
N GLY A 54 2.37 9.39 -23.37
CA GLY A 54 3.13 10.30 -24.22
C GLY A 54 2.23 11.12 -25.14
N GLU A 55 1.23 10.50 -25.77
CA GLU A 55 0.21 11.18 -26.57
C GLU A 55 -0.63 12.17 -25.74
N ALA A 56 -0.90 11.83 -24.47
CA ALA A 56 -1.58 12.70 -23.53
C ALA A 56 -0.68 13.83 -22.96
N GLY A 57 0.62 13.83 -23.26
CA GLY A 57 1.58 14.79 -22.73
C GLY A 57 1.79 14.68 -21.22
N VAL A 58 1.71 13.45 -20.68
CA VAL A 58 1.83 13.19 -19.24
C VAL A 58 3.05 12.34 -18.94
N ASP A 59 3.96 12.91 -18.16
CA ASP A 59 5.11 12.21 -17.60
C ASP A 59 4.82 11.75 -16.16
N LEU A 60 5.03 10.47 -15.88
CA LEU A 60 4.95 9.94 -14.52
C LEU A 60 6.23 10.24 -13.75
N ALA A 61 6.11 10.79 -12.54
CA ALA A 61 7.25 11.07 -11.66
C ALA A 61 7.80 9.80 -10.95
N VAL A 62 7.65 8.63 -11.55
CA VAL A 62 8.05 7.33 -10.99
C VAL A 62 9.27 6.84 -11.75
N VAL A 63 10.38 6.70 -11.04
CA VAL A 63 11.68 6.33 -11.63
C VAL A 63 11.95 4.84 -11.43
N ALA A 64 12.53 4.22 -12.45
CA ALA A 64 13.04 2.86 -12.36
C ALA A 64 13.95 2.68 -11.13
N MET A 65 13.76 1.58 -10.41
CA MET A 65 14.42 1.35 -9.14
C MET A 65 15.87 0.94 -9.35
N ALA A 66 16.81 1.68 -8.75
CA ALA A 66 18.21 1.26 -8.70
C ALA A 66 18.36 -0.07 -7.94
N ARG A 67 19.34 -0.90 -8.34
CA ARG A 67 19.62 -2.21 -7.71
C ARG A 67 19.84 -2.12 -6.20
N ALA A 68 20.57 -1.09 -5.74
CA ALA A 68 20.79 -0.86 -4.30
C ALA A 68 19.48 -0.60 -3.54
N LYS A 69 18.57 0.19 -4.13
CA LYS A 69 17.24 0.46 -3.55
C LYS A 69 16.40 -0.82 -3.50
N ASN A 70 16.46 -1.67 -4.52
CA ASN A 70 15.75 -2.96 -4.51
C ASN A 70 16.20 -3.86 -3.35
N PHE A 71 17.52 -4.02 -3.14
CA PHE A 71 18.04 -4.81 -2.02
C PHE A 71 17.68 -4.25 -0.66
N TYR A 72 17.62 -2.93 -0.52
CA TYR A 72 17.14 -2.31 0.71
C TYR A 72 15.69 -2.71 1.01
N ILE A 73 14.79 -2.57 0.03
CA ILE A 73 13.36 -2.90 0.19
C ILE A 73 13.18 -4.38 0.59
N LEU A 74 13.95 -5.29 -0.01
CA LEU A 74 13.94 -6.71 0.36
C LEU A 74 14.21 -6.92 1.86
N GLN A 75 15.27 -6.32 2.37
CA GLN A 75 15.63 -6.46 3.79
C GLN A 75 14.61 -5.77 4.69
N ASP A 76 14.12 -4.61 4.28
CA ASP A 76 13.21 -3.78 5.06
C ASP A 76 11.84 -4.44 5.24
N THR A 77 11.23 -4.87 4.14
CA THR A 77 9.95 -5.58 4.15
C THR A 77 10.04 -6.91 4.92
N ALA A 78 11.18 -7.62 4.87
CA ALA A 78 11.41 -8.80 5.70
C ALA A 78 11.41 -8.46 7.20
N ARG A 79 12.07 -7.36 7.63
CA ARG A 79 12.02 -6.89 9.02
C ARG A 79 10.60 -6.50 9.42
N MET A 80 9.89 -5.77 8.56
CA MET A 80 8.52 -5.32 8.83
C MET A 80 7.53 -6.49 8.97
N ALA A 81 7.67 -7.52 8.13
CA ALA A 81 6.88 -8.74 8.21
C ALA A 81 7.17 -9.49 9.51
N ALA A 82 8.45 -9.70 9.83
CA ALA A 82 8.88 -10.37 11.06
C ALA A 82 8.37 -9.66 12.32
N ALA A 83 8.45 -8.32 12.37
CA ALA A 83 7.94 -7.52 13.49
C ALA A 83 6.42 -7.64 13.69
N ARG A 84 5.66 -8.01 12.65
CA ARG A 84 4.20 -8.24 12.69
C ARG A 84 3.83 -9.72 12.80
N GLY A 85 4.81 -10.62 12.84
CA GLY A 85 4.57 -12.07 12.78
C GLY A 85 3.99 -12.56 11.44
N TRP A 86 4.12 -11.77 10.37
CA TRP A 86 3.59 -12.10 9.05
C TRP A 86 4.58 -12.97 8.28
N LYS A 87 4.06 -13.96 7.56
CA LYS A 87 4.82 -14.73 6.58
C LYS A 87 4.74 -14.01 5.24
N MET A 88 5.89 -13.61 4.70
CA MET A 88 5.99 -12.93 3.42
C MET A 88 6.85 -13.75 2.46
N THR A 89 6.36 -13.96 1.25
CA THR A 89 7.11 -14.47 0.11
C THR A 89 7.56 -13.31 -0.78
N TRP A 90 8.61 -13.53 -1.56
CA TRP A 90 9.08 -12.55 -2.53
C TRP A 90 9.01 -13.11 -3.96
N PRO A 91 8.00 -12.72 -4.75
CA PRO A 91 7.86 -13.17 -6.13
C PRO A 91 9.01 -12.70 -7.02
N VAL A 92 9.33 -13.53 -8.00
CA VAL A 92 10.30 -13.19 -9.05
C VAL A 92 9.53 -12.72 -10.27
N ASP A 93 9.51 -11.41 -10.50
CA ASP A 93 8.90 -10.81 -11.68
C ASP A 93 9.91 -10.88 -12.85
N ARG A 94 9.67 -11.76 -13.84
CA ARG A 94 10.57 -11.88 -15.00
C ARG A 94 10.24 -10.85 -16.08
N ASN A 95 9.00 -10.85 -16.55
CA ASN A 95 8.48 -9.94 -17.58
C ASN A 95 7.03 -9.57 -17.22
N PRO A 96 6.83 -8.82 -16.11
CA PRO A 96 5.49 -8.59 -15.60
C PRO A 96 4.70 -7.62 -16.49
N VAL A 97 3.41 -7.90 -16.65
CA VAL A 97 2.41 -6.96 -17.21
C VAL A 97 1.46 -6.58 -16.08
N TRP A 98 1.66 -5.40 -15.49
CA TRP A 98 0.94 -5.00 -14.28
C TRP A 98 -0.53 -4.65 -14.54
N GLU A 99 -0.86 -4.28 -15.76
CA GLU A 99 -2.24 -4.05 -16.21
C GLU A 99 -3.14 -5.25 -15.95
N VAL A 100 -2.63 -6.50 -16.05
CA VAL A 100 -3.43 -7.71 -15.82
C VAL A 100 -4.04 -7.70 -14.41
N ALA A 101 -3.22 -7.51 -13.38
CA ALA A 101 -3.70 -7.43 -12.00
C ALA A 101 -4.56 -6.19 -11.74
N HIS A 102 -4.13 -5.02 -12.24
CA HIS A 102 -4.74 -3.74 -11.87
C HIS A 102 -6.02 -3.44 -12.66
N PHE A 103 -6.16 -3.93 -13.89
CA PHE A 103 -7.41 -3.78 -14.65
C PHE A 103 -8.45 -4.82 -14.22
N GLY A 104 -8.02 -6.02 -13.80
CA GLY A 104 -8.91 -6.93 -13.09
C GLY A 104 -9.50 -6.31 -11.82
N TRP A 105 -8.76 -5.41 -11.14
CA TRP A 105 -9.31 -4.63 -10.02
C TRP A 105 -10.42 -3.67 -10.46
N PHE A 106 -10.35 -3.04 -11.64
CA PHE A 106 -11.45 -2.20 -12.14
C PHE A 106 -12.73 -3.02 -12.33
N VAL A 107 -12.61 -4.23 -12.86
CA VAL A 107 -13.75 -5.16 -13.02
C VAL A 107 -14.34 -5.53 -11.65
N ALA A 108 -13.49 -5.83 -10.67
CA ALA A 108 -13.92 -6.13 -9.31
C ALA A 108 -14.56 -4.93 -8.60
N GLU A 109 -14.01 -3.73 -8.79
CA GLU A 109 -14.54 -2.49 -8.22
C GLU A 109 -15.92 -2.16 -8.80
N ASP A 110 -16.12 -2.33 -10.11
CA ASP A 110 -17.42 -2.14 -10.76
C ASP A 110 -18.46 -3.17 -10.25
N ALA A 111 -18.01 -4.35 -9.84
CA ALA A 111 -18.84 -5.39 -9.21
C ALA A 111 -19.01 -5.19 -7.68
N GLY A 112 -18.43 -4.15 -7.09
CA GLY A 112 -18.54 -3.84 -5.66
C GLY A 112 -17.69 -4.72 -4.74
N VAL A 113 -16.71 -5.46 -5.29
CA VAL A 113 -15.82 -6.38 -4.54
C VAL A 113 -14.34 -6.04 -4.69
N GLY A 114 -14.01 -4.78 -5.03
CA GLY A 114 -12.63 -4.34 -5.26
C GLY A 114 -11.69 -4.55 -4.06
N ARG A 115 -12.20 -4.46 -2.82
CA ARG A 115 -11.38 -4.73 -1.61
C ARG A 115 -11.03 -6.19 -1.44
N GLN A 116 -12.00 -7.06 -1.67
CA GLN A 116 -11.83 -8.51 -1.62
C GLN A 116 -10.87 -8.94 -2.74
N TYR A 117 -10.96 -8.32 -3.91
CA TYR A 117 -9.98 -8.54 -4.97
C TYR A 117 -8.56 -8.12 -4.56
N CYS A 118 -8.38 -6.93 -3.98
CA CYS A 118 -7.07 -6.52 -3.44
C CYS A 118 -6.53 -7.53 -2.42
N ASP A 119 -7.37 -8.00 -1.48
CA ASP A 119 -6.99 -9.03 -0.50
C ASP A 119 -6.45 -10.28 -1.19
N ARG A 120 -7.22 -10.85 -2.11
CA ARG A 120 -6.87 -12.08 -2.82
C ARG A 120 -5.61 -11.94 -3.66
N VAL A 121 -5.45 -10.82 -4.38
CA VAL A 121 -4.25 -10.57 -5.19
C VAL A 121 -3.01 -10.38 -4.30
N TYR A 122 -3.15 -9.66 -3.19
CA TYR A 122 -2.04 -9.50 -2.25
C TYR A 122 -1.65 -10.82 -1.58
N GLN A 123 -2.60 -11.66 -1.17
CA GLN A 123 -2.33 -13.00 -0.65
C GLN A 123 -1.63 -13.86 -1.71
N ALA A 124 -2.16 -13.90 -2.93
CA ALA A 124 -1.57 -14.65 -4.04
C ALA A 124 -0.10 -14.25 -4.24
N ARG A 125 0.19 -12.94 -4.26
CA ARG A 125 1.53 -12.42 -4.48
C ARG A 125 2.47 -12.61 -3.29
N TRP A 126 2.08 -12.07 -2.13
CA TRP A 126 2.98 -11.88 -0.99
C TRP A 126 2.95 -13.01 0.03
N GLU A 127 2.01 -13.94 -0.07
CA GLU A 127 1.90 -15.06 0.86
C GLU A 127 2.01 -16.41 0.15
N GLN A 128 1.59 -16.48 -1.11
CA GLN A 128 1.55 -17.72 -1.90
C GLN A 128 2.57 -17.76 -3.03
N ASN A 129 3.35 -16.69 -3.23
CA ASN A 129 4.38 -16.57 -4.25
C ASN A 129 3.89 -16.79 -5.70
N LEU A 130 2.65 -16.40 -5.99
CA LEU A 130 2.05 -16.49 -7.33
C LEU A 130 2.37 -15.25 -8.17
N ASP A 131 2.47 -15.44 -9.49
CA ASP A 131 2.63 -14.36 -10.45
C ASP A 131 1.27 -13.74 -10.78
N VAL A 132 1.03 -12.54 -10.25
CA VAL A 132 -0.23 -11.81 -10.47
C VAL A 132 -0.29 -11.10 -11.82
N SER A 133 0.78 -11.16 -12.63
CA SER A 133 0.72 -10.79 -14.05
C SER A 133 0.27 -11.94 -14.96
N ASP A 134 0.16 -13.16 -14.41
CA ASP A 134 -0.44 -14.31 -15.09
C ASP A 134 -1.97 -14.21 -15.06
N ARG A 135 -2.57 -14.23 -16.25
CA ARG A 135 -4.02 -14.17 -16.43
C ARG A 135 -4.75 -15.32 -15.77
N SER A 136 -4.14 -16.51 -15.71
CA SER A 136 -4.73 -17.67 -15.04
C SER A 136 -4.90 -17.46 -13.53
N VAL A 137 -3.95 -16.75 -12.90
CA VAL A 137 -4.03 -16.38 -11.47
C VAL A 137 -5.18 -15.39 -11.26
N ILE A 138 -5.27 -14.34 -12.08
CA ILE A 138 -6.35 -13.36 -11.97
C ILE A 138 -7.72 -13.96 -12.28
N HIS A 139 -7.80 -14.85 -13.28
CA HIS A 139 -9.00 -15.61 -13.59
C HIS A 139 -9.49 -16.42 -12.39
N GLY A 140 -8.60 -17.19 -11.75
CA GLY A 140 -8.94 -17.99 -10.56
C GLY A 140 -9.46 -17.13 -9.40
N ILE A 141 -8.79 -16.00 -9.12
CA ILE A 141 -9.22 -15.05 -8.09
C ILE A 141 -10.60 -14.48 -8.40
N ALA A 142 -10.84 -14.07 -9.65
CA ALA A 142 -12.12 -13.52 -10.07
C ALA A 142 -13.26 -14.55 -9.98
N ALA A 143 -13.01 -15.80 -10.40
CA ALA A 143 -13.97 -16.89 -10.27
C ALA A 143 -14.35 -17.16 -8.81
N ASP A 144 -13.36 -17.19 -7.90
CA ASP A 144 -13.58 -17.37 -6.46
C ASP A 144 -14.40 -16.24 -5.82
N LEU A 145 -14.29 -15.03 -6.36
CA LEU A 145 -15.05 -13.86 -5.91
C LEU A 145 -16.45 -13.77 -6.54
N GLY A 146 -16.79 -14.68 -7.46
CA GLY A 146 -18.08 -14.71 -8.13
C GLY A 146 -18.27 -13.56 -9.15
N ILE A 147 -17.18 -12.99 -9.66
CA ILE A 147 -17.22 -11.99 -10.74
C ILE A 147 -16.84 -12.62 -12.09
N ASP A 148 -17.06 -11.90 -13.18
CA ASP A 148 -16.73 -12.36 -14.54
C ASP A 148 -15.21 -12.57 -14.68
N ALA A 149 -14.79 -13.83 -14.62
CA ALA A 149 -13.38 -14.23 -14.58
C ALA A 149 -12.66 -13.97 -15.90
N ASP A 150 -13.33 -14.22 -17.03
CA ASP A 150 -12.80 -13.94 -18.36
C ASP A 150 -12.62 -12.43 -18.56
N LYS A 151 -13.62 -11.64 -18.15
CA LYS A 151 -13.51 -10.18 -18.21
C LYS A 151 -12.37 -9.65 -17.33
N ALA A 152 -12.25 -10.12 -16.10
CA ALA A 152 -11.20 -9.67 -15.19
C ALA A 152 -9.79 -10.04 -15.69
N ALA A 153 -9.60 -11.29 -16.13
CA ALA A 153 -8.30 -11.78 -16.60
C ALA A 153 -7.85 -11.16 -17.93
N ASN A 154 -8.80 -10.74 -18.77
CA ASN A 154 -8.53 -10.16 -20.08
C ASN A 154 -8.79 -8.65 -20.16
N ALA A 155 -9.04 -7.99 -19.03
CA ALA A 155 -9.31 -6.55 -18.98
C ALA A 155 -8.17 -5.72 -19.59
N ALA A 156 -6.92 -6.20 -19.54
CA ALA A 156 -5.77 -5.55 -20.17
C ALA A 156 -5.85 -5.46 -21.71
N ASP A 157 -6.71 -6.24 -22.36
CA ASP A 157 -6.90 -6.17 -23.83
C ASP A 157 -8.11 -5.34 -24.24
N ASP A 158 -8.93 -4.91 -23.27
CA ASP A 158 -10.12 -4.12 -23.50
C ASP A 158 -9.74 -2.63 -23.70
N PRO A 159 -10.07 -2.01 -24.86
CA PRO A 159 -9.80 -0.60 -25.10
C PRO A 159 -10.42 0.35 -24.06
N GLU A 160 -11.60 0.04 -23.52
CA GLU A 160 -12.24 0.88 -22.50
C GLU A 160 -11.46 0.83 -21.18
N MET A 161 -10.96 -0.35 -20.79
CA MET A 161 -10.13 -0.51 -19.60
C MET A 161 -8.75 0.13 -19.78
N ARG A 162 -8.19 0.08 -21.00
CA ARG A 162 -6.95 0.81 -21.34
C ARG A 162 -7.14 2.31 -21.18
N GLN A 163 -8.25 2.87 -21.67
CA GLN A 163 -8.56 4.28 -21.48
C GLN A 163 -8.75 4.62 -19.99
N ARG A 164 -9.46 3.78 -19.22
CA ARG A 164 -9.61 3.97 -17.76
C ARG A 164 -8.26 3.90 -17.03
N GLY A 165 -7.38 3.00 -17.44
CA GLY A 165 -6.01 2.89 -16.96
C GLY A 165 -5.22 4.18 -17.20
N LEU A 166 -5.26 4.70 -18.44
CA LEU A 166 -4.66 6.00 -18.79
C LEU A 166 -5.20 7.12 -17.90
N ASP A 167 -6.52 7.27 -17.81
CA ASP A 167 -7.15 8.33 -17.01
C ASP A 167 -6.75 8.26 -15.53
N THR A 168 -6.59 7.03 -15.02
CA THR A 168 -6.11 6.76 -13.66
C THR A 168 -4.66 7.20 -13.48
N LEU A 169 -3.76 6.86 -14.40
CA LEU A 169 -2.35 7.29 -14.35
C LEU A 169 -2.20 8.81 -14.50
N VAL A 170 -2.99 9.44 -15.38
CA VAL A 170 -3.07 10.90 -15.53
C VAL A 170 -3.51 11.54 -14.22
N ARG A 171 -4.47 10.94 -13.50
CA ARG A 171 -4.88 11.39 -12.18
C ARG A 171 -3.74 11.28 -11.16
N CYS A 172 -3.01 10.16 -11.13
CA CYS A 172 -1.83 9.99 -10.27
C CYS A 172 -0.79 11.10 -10.50
N ALA A 173 -0.48 11.42 -11.75
CA ALA A 173 0.44 12.49 -12.12
C ALA A 173 -0.07 13.86 -11.65
N LYS A 174 -1.35 14.19 -11.90
CA LYS A 174 -1.98 15.46 -11.48
C LYS A 174 -1.99 15.64 -9.96
N ASP A 175 -2.11 14.55 -9.22
CA ASP A 175 -2.05 14.56 -7.76
C ASP A 175 -0.63 14.61 -7.20
N GLY A 176 0.39 14.60 -8.07
CA GLY A 176 1.81 14.70 -7.72
C GLY A 176 2.34 13.45 -7.03
N MET A 177 1.76 12.29 -7.34
CA MET A 177 2.23 11.00 -6.83
C MET A 177 3.53 10.62 -7.54
N PHE A 178 4.54 10.23 -6.76
CA PHE A 178 5.86 9.79 -7.24
C PHE A 178 6.23 8.38 -6.75
N GLY A 179 5.29 7.70 -6.10
CA GLY A 179 5.45 6.36 -5.56
C GLY A 179 4.22 5.96 -4.74
N VAL A 180 4.18 4.71 -4.29
CA VAL A 180 3.09 4.13 -3.50
C VAL A 180 3.59 3.35 -2.28
N PRO A 181 2.82 3.26 -1.18
CA PRO A 181 1.50 3.85 -0.99
C PRO A 181 1.57 5.38 -0.83
N PHE A 182 0.56 6.08 -1.32
CA PHE A 182 0.46 7.54 -1.25
C PHE A 182 -0.96 7.93 -0.84
N PHE A 183 -1.09 8.83 0.12
CA PHE A 183 -2.38 9.22 0.68
C PHE A 183 -2.59 10.73 0.54
N ILE A 184 -3.84 11.14 0.31
CA ILE A 184 -4.22 12.54 0.21
C ILE A 184 -5.51 12.79 0.97
N ASN A 185 -5.52 13.78 1.86
CA ASN A 185 -6.73 14.32 2.48
C ASN A 185 -6.73 15.84 2.33
N GLY A 186 -7.69 16.38 1.57
CA GLY A 186 -7.72 17.80 1.22
C GLY A 186 -6.42 18.25 0.52
N ARG A 187 -5.61 19.05 1.22
CA ARG A 187 -4.30 19.56 0.75
C ARG A 187 -3.12 18.75 1.29
N ASN A 188 -3.34 17.93 2.31
CA ASN A 188 -2.30 17.15 2.98
C ASN A 188 -1.98 15.91 2.15
N LYS A 189 -0.68 15.62 2.01
CA LYS A 189 -0.17 14.47 1.26
C LYS A 189 0.78 13.67 2.16
N PHE A 190 0.67 12.35 2.11
CA PHE A 190 1.44 11.44 2.93
C PHE A 190 2.02 10.33 2.04
N PHE A 191 3.33 10.11 2.06
CA PHE A 191 3.99 9.10 1.24
C PHE A 191 4.63 8.03 2.11
N GLY A 192 4.43 6.77 1.73
CA GLY A 192 4.98 5.61 2.42
C GLY A 192 4.07 5.10 3.54
N VAL A 193 4.21 3.81 3.86
CA VAL A 193 3.43 3.15 4.90
C VAL A 193 3.72 3.72 6.30
N ASP A 194 4.92 4.26 6.52
CA ASP A 194 5.31 4.90 7.78
C ASP A 194 4.52 6.20 8.06
N ARG A 195 3.80 6.71 7.06
CA ARG A 195 2.91 7.88 7.19
C ARG A 195 1.43 7.51 7.29
N LEU A 196 1.10 6.21 7.31
CA LEU A 196 -0.29 5.76 7.41
C LEU A 196 -0.97 6.25 8.70
N ARG A 197 -0.29 6.19 9.85
CA ARG A 197 -0.85 6.66 11.14
C ARG A 197 -1.16 8.15 11.11
N ALA A 198 -0.26 8.95 10.54
CA ALA A 198 -0.46 10.39 10.37
C ALA A 198 -1.66 10.69 9.45
N PHE A 199 -1.79 9.95 8.35
CA PHE A 199 -2.93 10.06 7.45
C PHE A 199 -4.25 9.69 8.14
N VAL A 200 -4.29 8.59 8.90
CA VAL A 200 -5.46 8.16 9.67
C VAL A 200 -5.89 9.25 10.66
N ALA A 201 -4.95 9.82 11.41
CA ALA A 201 -5.24 10.90 12.35
C ALA A 201 -5.81 12.13 11.61
N ASP A 202 -5.21 12.52 10.49
CA ASP A 202 -5.67 13.65 9.67
C ASP A 202 -7.09 13.43 9.09
N VAL A 203 -7.44 12.19 8.71
CA VAL A 203 -8.81 11.84 8.26
C VAL A 203 -9.81 11.92 9.41
N ARG A 204 -9.42 11.53 10.63
CA ARG A 204 -10.27 11.59 11.83
C ARG A 204 -10.36 13.00 12.44
N GLY A 205 -9.44 13.89 12.08
CA GLY A 205 -9.29 15.20 12.72
C GLY A 205 -8.60 15.13 14.08
N ASP A 206 -7.85 14.05 14.34
CA ASP A 206 -7.10 13.82 15.57
C ASP A 206 -5.76 14.57 15.55
N VAL A 207 -5.26 14.94 16.73
CA VAL A 207 -3.89 15.45 16.88
C VAL A 207 -2.92 14.28 16.77
N TYR A 208 -2.05 14.31 15.76
CA TYR A 208 -1.02 13.29 15.55
C TYR A 208 0.31 13.66 16.20
N SER A 209 0.92 12.71 16.92
CA SER A 209 2.31 12.75 17.37
C SER A 209 3.06 11.55 16.78
N GLU A 210 4.26 11.78 16.21
CA GLU A 210 5.15 10.69 15.76
C GLU A 210 5.74 9.90 16.93
N VAL A 211 5.79 10.50 18.12
CA VAL A 211 6.26 9.82 19.32
C VAL A 211 5.12 8.95 19.84
N GLU A 212 5.28 7.63 19.76
CA GLU A 212 4.52 6.75 20.65
C GLU A 212 4.89 7.12 22.08
N GLN A 213 4.00 7.83 22.78
CA GLN A 213 4.13 8.10 24.21
C GLN A 213 3.86 6.84 25.06
N ALA A 214 4.10 5.64 24.52
CA ALA A 214 3.90 4.38 25.26
C ALA A 214 4.80 4.30 26.51
N TRP A 215 5.95 4.97 26.47
CA TRP A 215 6.88 5.14 27.60
C TRP A 215 6.33 6.09 28.66
N ASP A 216 5.48 7.07 28.33
CA ASP A 216 4.83 7.93 29.33
C ASP A 216 3.79 7.14 30.16
N ALA A 217 3.13 6.15 29.54
CA ALA A 217 2.19 5.28 30.25
C ALA A 217 2.90 4.30 31.20
N GLU A 218 4.07 3.77 30.83
CA GLU A 218 4.93 2.98 31.72
C GLU A 218 5.61 3.84 32.81
N TYR A 219 5.81 5.14 32.57
CA TYR A 219 6.41 6.06 33.55
C TYR A 219 5.48 6.39 34.73
N LEU A 220 4.17 6.22 34.57
CA LEU A 220 3.19 6.48 35.63
C LEU A 220 3.18 5.42 36.75
N ASP A 221 3.79 4.26 36.53
CA ASP A 221 3.84 3.15 37.49
C ASP A 221 5.20 2.99 38.20
N PHE A 222 6.16 3.89 37.96
CA PHE A 222 7.36 3.92 38.80
C PHE A 222 7.01 4.53 40.15
N PRO A 223 7.35 3.87 41.28
CA PRO A 223 7.21 4.49 42.58
C PRO A 223 8.05 5.78 42.62
N GLU A 224 7.42 6.88 43.03
CA GLU A 224 8.04 8.22 43.13
C GLU A 224 9.31 8.23 43.98
N PHE A 225 9.47 7.20 44.83
CA PHE A 225 10.66 6.94 45.61
C PHE A 225 11.12 5.50 45.40
N SER A 226 12.39 5.31 45.05
CA SER A 226 13.04 4.01 45.20
C SER A 226 13.12 3.67 46.69
N VAL A 227 12.62 2.49 47.05
CA VAL A 227 12.96 1.90 48.35
C VAL A 227 14.49 1.70 48.32
N PRO A 228 15.25 2.08 49.36
CA PRO A 228 16.69 1.80 49.42
C PRO A 228 16.93 0.30 49.26
N GLY A 229 17.24 -0.12 48.03
CA GLY A 229 17.67 -1.45 47.71
C GLY A 229 19.12 -1.57 48.15
N ALA A 230 19.39 -2.57 48.99
CA ALA A 230 20.73 -2.89 49.44
C ALA A 230 21.70 -2.91 48.25
N ASP A 231 22.75 -2.11 48.38
CA ASP A 231 23.90 -2.07 47.50
C ASP A 231 24.44 -3.50 47.30
N HIS A 232 24.19 -4.07 46.13
CA HIS A 232 24.92 -5.23 45.62
C HIS A 232 26.00 -4.79 44.63
N GLY A 233 26.57 -3.60 44.84
CA GLY A 233 27.82 -3.19 44.21
C GLY A 233 28.90 -4.23 44.50
N HIS A 234 29.37 -4.88 43.44
CA HIS A 234 30.65 -5.56 43.50
C HIS A 234 31.74 -4.54 43.86
N ALA A 235 32.43 -4.79 44.96
CA ALA A 235 33.65 -4.08 45.32
C ALA A 235 34.76 -4.41 44.32
N GLY A 236 34.79 -3.71 43.19
CA GLY A 236 35.92 -3.68 42.27
C GLY A 236 36.90 -2.60 42.69
N GLY A 237 37.90 -3.00 43.48
CA GLY A 237 38.96 -2.13 43.98
C GLY A 237 39.93 -1.66 42.89
N CYS A 238 40.64 -0.58 43.20
CA CYS A 238 41.72 -0.01 42.40
C CYS A 238 42.84 -1.04 42.14
N GLY A 239 43.33 -1.05 40.90
CA GLY A 239 44.55 -1.70 40.42
C GLY A 239 44.85 -1.21 39.02
#